data_AF-A0A497E9N2-F1
#
_entry.id   AF-A0A497E9N2-F1
#
_cell.length_a   1.000
_cell.length_b   1.000
_cell.length_c   1.000
_cell.angle_alpha   90.00
_cell.angle_beta   90.00
_cell.angle_gamma   90.00
#
_symmetry.space_group_name_H-M   'P 1'
#
loop_
_entity.id
_entity.type
_entity.pdbx_description
1 polymer ?
#
loop_
_entity_poly.entity_id
_entity_poly.type
_entity_poly.pdbx_seq_one_letter_code
_entity_poly.pdbx_strand_id
1 'polypeptide(L)' 'MNETRRNNCARVESLVGPWAREHHWPQETALTYLRDILDYEIGPQQLAAIRLFWNECADLGLIDEFKKVKILEI' A
#
# COMPACT_ATOMS: atom_id res chain seq x y z
N MET A 1 4.03 -0.77 -20.53
CA MET A 1 4.35 -1.15 -19.14
C MET A 1 5.71 -0.57 -18.81
N ASN A 2 5.81 0.36 -17.86
CA ASN A 2 7.04 1.11 -17.59
C ASN A 2 8.11 0.23 -16.91
N GLU A 3 9.39 0.51 -17.21
CA GLU A 3 10.54 -0.26 -16.73
C GLU A 3 10.63 -0.37 -15.20
N THR A 4 10.30 0.72 -14.49
CA THR A 4 10.20 0.76 -13.03
C THR A 4 9.20 -0.28 -12.48
N ARG A 5 8.04 -0.43 -13.13
CA ARG A 5 7.01 -1.38 -12.69
C ARG A 5 7.49 -2.82 -12.86
N ARG A 6 8.20 -3.12 -13.96
CA ARG A 6 8.80 -4.45 -14.19
C ARG A 6 9.87 -4.78 -13.14
N ASN A 7 10.75 -3.82 -12.83
CA ASN A 7 11.80 -4.00 -11.82
C ASN A 7 11.21 -4.17 -10.41
N ASN A 8 10.15 -3.43 -10.09
CA ASN A 8 9.44 -3.58 -8.82
C ASN A 8 8.75 -4.95 -8.71
N CYS A 9 8.11 -5.45 -9.77
CA CYS A 9 7.48 -6.78 -9.75
C CYS A 9 8.50 -7.90 -9.49
N ALA A 10 9.65 -7.87 -10.18
CA ALA A 10 10.72 -8.85 -9.96
C ALA A 10 11.28 -8.79 -8.52
N ARG A 11 11.32 -7.60 -7.93
CA ARG A 11 11.71 -7.41 -6.53
C ARG A 11 10.63 -7.87 -5.55
N VAL A 12 9.34 -7.75 -5.89
CA VAL A 12 8.25 -8.30 -5.07
C VAL A 12 8.36 -9.82 -5.00
N GLU A 13 8.63 -10.50 -6.11
CA GLU A 13 8.80 -11.96 -6.13
C GLU A 13 9.94 -12.43 -5.21
N SER A 14 11.07 -11.71 -5.17
CA SER A 14 12.19 -12.04 -4.27
C SER A 14 11.88 -11.77 -2.80
N LEU A 15 10.99 -10.83 -2.48
CA LEU A 15 10.53 -10.53 -1.13
C LEU A 15 9.48 -11.53 -0.64
N VAL A 16 8.54 -11.94 -1.49
CA VAL A 16 7.39 -12.74 -1.06
C VAL A 16 7.81 -14.08 -0.45
N GLY A 17 8.82 -14.77 -1.01
CA GLY A 17 9.21 -16.10 -0.56
C GLY A 17 9.57 -16.18 0.94
N PRO A 18 10.54 -15.39 1.43
CA PRO A 18 10.89 -15.33 2.85
C PRO A 18 9.70 -14.95 3.75
N TRP A 19 8.99 -13.87 3.41
CA TRP A 19 7.92 -13.33 4.24
C TRP A 19 6.67 -14.22 4.29
N ALA A 20 6.28 -14.84 3.18
CA ALA A 20 5.15 -15.76 3.15
C ALA A 20 5.40 -16.99 4.03
N ARG A 21 6.64 -17.51 4.04
CA ARG A 21 7.01 -18.62 4.92
C ARG A 21 6.94 -18.22 6.40
N GLU A 22 7.51 -17.07 6.73
CA GLU A 22 7.54 -16.55 8.11
C GLU A 22 6.12 -16.34 8.67
N HIS A 23 5.21 -15.81 7.85
CA HIS A 23 3.84 -15.52 8.26
C HIS A 23 2.83 -16.65 7.98
N HIS A 24 3.30 -17.81 7.51
CA HIS A 24 2.45 -18.96 7.13
C HIS A 24 1.39 -18.63 6.06
N TRP A 25 1.72 -17.74 5.13
CA TRP A 25 0.87 -17.42 3.99
C TRP A 25 1.21 -18.32 2.78
N PRO A 26 0.19 -18.73 2.00
CA PRO A 26 0.45 -19.32 0.68
C PRO A 26 1.20 -18.30 -0.18
N GLN A 27 2.36 -18.71 -0.70
CA GLN A 27 3.26 -17.83 -1.44
C GLN A 27 2.57 -17.18 -2.65
N GLU A 28 1.77 -17.96 -3.39
CA GLU A 28 1.02 -17.46 -4.55
C GLU A 28 0.01 -16.38 -4.16
N THR A 29 -0.74 -16.59 -3.07
CA THR A 29 -1.70 -15.60 -2.55
C THR A 29 -0.98 -14.31 -2.11
N ALA A 30 0.14 -14.43 -1.40
CA ALA A 30 0.93 -13.27 -1.01
C ALA A 30 1.48 -12.51 -2.22
N LEU A 31 1.92 -13.23 -3.27
CA LEU A 31 2.39 -12.63 -4.50
C LEU A 31 1.27 -11.89 -5.23
N THR A 32 0.11 -12.51 -5.41
CA THR A 32 -1.05 -11.86 -6.03
C THR A 32 -1.46 -10.62 -5.25
N TYR A 33 -1.50 -10.69 -3.92
CA TYR A 33 -1.85 -9.55 -3.09
C TYR A 33 -0.89 -8.37 -3.31
N LEU A 34 0.42 -8.61 -3.23
CA LEU A 34 1.43 -7.55 -3.34
C LEU A 34 1.65 -7.05 -4.77
N ARG A 35 1.42 -7.88 -5.79
CA ARG A 35 1.68 -7.50 -7.20
C ARG A 35 0.46 -6.97 -7.92
N ASP A 36 -0.70 -7.60 -7.68
CA ASP A 36 -1.89 -7.44 -8.53
C ASP A 36 -3.03 -6.70 -7.82
N ILE A 37 -3.14 -6.82 -6.49
CA ILE A 37 -4.23 -6.20 -5.71
C ILE A 37 -3.83 -4.84 -5.15
N LEU A 38 -2.62 -4.71 -4.61
CA LEU A 38 -2.16 -3.45 -4.04
C LEU A 38 -1.77 -2.46 -5.13
N ASP A 39 -2.31 -1.25 -5.00
CA ASP A 39 -1.85 -0.07 -5.73
C ASP A 39 -0.94 0.76 -4.83
N TYR A 40 0.29 0.99 -5.28
CA TYR A 40 1.30 1.76 -4.57
C TYR A 40 1.41 3.20 -5.08
N GLU A 41 0.68 3.56 -6.13
CA GLU A 41 0.67 4.93 -6.65
C GLU A 41 -0.18 5.82 -5.75
N ILE A 42 0.46 6.71 -4.99
CA ILE A 42 -0.22 7.73 -4.20
C ILE A 42 -0.14 9.06 -4.96
N GLY A 43 -1.19 9.37 -5.71
CA GLY A 43 -1.35 10.63 -6.44
C GLY A 43 -2.35 11.59 -5.78
N PRO A 44 -2.66 12.71 -6.46
CA PRO A 44 -3.60 13.72 -5.96
C PRO A 44 -4.99 13.16 -5.61
N GLN A 45 -5.49 12.18 -6.38
CA GLN A 45 -6.78 11.56 -6.14
C GLN A 45 -6.78 10.70 -4.87
N GLN A 46 -5.76 9.87 -4.67
CA GLN A 46 -5.58 9.07 -3.46
C GLN A 46 -5.43 9.96 -2.23
N LEU A 47 -4.66 11.06 -2.34
CA LEU A 47 -4.53 12.03 -1.26
C LEU A 47 -5.86 12.71 -0.90
N ALA A 48 -6.70 13.03 -1.89
CA ALA A 48 -8.03 13.58 -1.65
C ALA A 48 -8.94 12.56 -0.94
N ALA A 49 -8.92 11.30 -1.37
CA ALA A 49 -9.68 10.22 -0.74
C ALA A 49 -9.24 9.98 0.72
N ILE A 50 -7.92 9.97 0.99
CA ILE A 50 -7.38 9.88 2.35
C ILE A 50 -7.90 11.04 3.21
N ARG A 51 -7.88 12.28 2.71
CA ARG A 51 -8.40 13.43 3.47
C ARG A 51 -9.89 13.29 3.79
N LEU A 52 -10.69 12.86 2.81
CA LEU A 52 -12.13 12.65 3.01
C LEU A 52 -12.40 11.61 4.10
N PHE A 53 -11.76 10.44 4.01
CA PHE A 53 -11.91 9.37 5.01
C PHE A 53 -11.62 9.85 6.43
N TRP A 54 -10.53 10.60 6.61
CA TRP A 54 -10.17 11.12 7.92
C TRP A 54 -11.17 12.16 8.44
N ASN A 55 -11.68 13.03 7.58
CA ASN A 55 -12.72 13.99 7.97
C ASN A 55 -13.97 13.26 8.45
N GLU A 56 -14.42 12.23 7.72
CA GLU A 56 -15.57 11.42 8.13
C GLU A 56 -15.34 10.70 9.46
N CYS A 57 -14.13 10.16 9.68
CA CYS A 57 -13.77 9.58 10.98
C CYS A 57 -13.79 10.60 12.12
N ALA A 58 -13.35 11.83 11.86
CA ALA A 58 -13.36 12.90 12.85
C ALA A 58 -14.79 13.34 13.19
N ASP A 59 -15.65 13.48 12.18
CA ASP A 59 -17.08 13.80 12.35
C ASP A 59 -17.81 12.73 13.18
N LEU A 60 -17.38 11.47 13.07
CA LEU A 60 -17.88 10.34 13.87
C LEU A 60 -17.24 10.24 15.26
N GLY A 61 -16.28 11.10 15.61
CA GLY A 61 -15.55 11.06 16.88
C GLY A 61 -14.65 9.84 17.04
N LEU A 62 -14.25 9.19 15.94
CA LEU A 62 -13.33 8.04 15.95
C LEU A 62 -11.87 8.49 16.11
N ILE A 63 -11.57 9.73 15.74
CA ILE A 63 -10.26 10.35 15.84
C ILE A 63 -10.40 11.83 16.21
N ASP A 64 -9.42 12.36 16.93
CA ASP A 64 -9.44 13.76 17.38
C ASP A 64 -8.85 14.74 16.36
N GLU A 65 -7.82 14.33 15.62
CA GLU A 65 -7.15 15.19 14.63
C GLU A 65 -6.50 14.40 13.49
N PHE A 66 -6.28 15.10 12.37
CA PHE A 66 -5.55 14.56 11.23
C PHE A 66 -4.07 14.36 11.56
N LYS A 67 -3.60 13.12 11.59
CA LYS A 67 -2.18 12.83 11.79
C LYS A 67 -1.43 13.11 10.50
N LYS A 68 -0.54 14.10 10.52
CA LYS A 68 0.31 14.42 9.36
C LYS A 68 1.16 13.21 8.97
N VAL A 69 0.89 12.66 7.79
CA VAL A 69 1.73 11.62 7.18
C VAL A 69 2.90 12.30 6.47
N LYS A 70 4.14 11.95 6.86
CA LYS A 70 5.33 12.30 6.07
C LYS A 70 5.42 11.31 4.91
N ILE A 71 5.20 11.78 3.69
CA ILE A 71 5.51 11.00 2.50
C ILE A 71 7.01 11.16 2.27
N LEU A 72 7.74 10.05 2.30
CA LEU A 72 9.15 10.04 1.92
C LEU A 72 9.21 10.27 0.40
N GLU A 73 9.87 11.33 -0.03
CA GLU A 73 10.23 11.49 -1.44
C GLU A 73 11.27 10.41 -1.77
N ILE A 74 10.98 9.59 -2.78
CA ILE A 74 11.84 8.49 -3.27
C ILE A 74 12.49 8.94 -4.58
#